data_AF-A0A6I6SHH4-F1
#
_entry.id   AF-A0A6I6SHH4-F1
#
_cell.length_a   1.000
_cell.length_b   1.000
_cell.length_c   1.000
_cell.angle_alpha   90.00
_cell.angle_beta   90.00
_cell.angle_gamma   90.00
#
_symmetry.space_group_name_H-M   'P 1'
#
loop_
_entity.id
_entity.type
_entity.pdbx_description
1 polymer ?
#
loop_
_entity_poly.entity_id
_entity_poly.type
_entity_poly.pdbx_seq_one_letter_code
_entity_poly.pdbx_strand_id
1 'polypeptide(L)'
;MFGYRVPAPDQAMLISGGKRGQGGAPFRVVTGHGKFVLPVFRKVRFLTLAMCEAEVAEKCVTRQGIALTVRAVIAFKVGNDTESIVNAGQRFLSDQDQMAVLTGRIFAGHLRSIIGSMTVEEIVTERQKLATEVLETSKTEMAKIGLIVDSLQIQSIDDGNTGYIEAMSAPHKAAIQQQAQVAQAQATQASVEAQQEAARNQAEYQRQTAVVQAEYNAEVDRAQARAAQAGPLAQAHAQQEVLAAQTELAERAAKLRQQELVAEVVKPAEAEAERIRLLALAEAERMKIQAEAAASHDRVALDRMLIDQLPQIVKEASAGLAGANVNVLNGTDGLGEIAAGLVGQGLTILDSVRRNLGTPDASGHTPDKNRAPGNSVGNGTGHSGRVEIE
;
A
#
# COMPACT_ATOMS: atom_id res chain seq x y z
N MET A 1 -77.02 -68.86 -6.20
CA MET A 1 -76.07 -67.72 -6.09
C MET A 1 -76.89 -66.44 -6.19
N PHE A 2 -77.10 -65.74 -5.08
CA PHE A 2 -78.04 -64.62 -4.96
C PHE A 2 -77.70 -63.49 -5.96
N GLY A 3 -78.69 -63.02 -6.70
CA GLY A 3 -78.55 -62.03 -7.78
C GLY A 3 -78.20 -60.60 -7.31
N TYR A 4 -77.71 -60.40 -6.09
CA TYR A 4 -77.31 -59.09 -5.60
C TYR A 4 -75.88 -58.79 -6.03
N ARG A 5 -75.68 -57.67 -6.76
CA ARG A 5 -74.36 -57.22 -7.20
C ARG A 5 -74.12 -55.79 -6.75
N VAL A 6 -72.87 -55.50 -6.37
CA VAL A 6 -72.42 -54.21 -5.88
C VAL A 6 -71.26 -53.75 -6.75
N PRO A 7 -71.33 -52.57 -7.39
CA PRO A 7 -70.16 -51.98 -8.06
C PRO A 7 -69.12 -51.55 -7.03
N ALA A 8 -67.84 -51.58 -7.41
CA ALA A 8 -66.79 -50.91 -6.64
C ALA A 8 -67.02 -49.38 -6.62
N PRO A 9 -66.45 -48.64 -5.64
CA PRO A 9 -66.64 -47.18 -5.54
C PRO A 9 -66.24 -46.40 -6.81
N ASP A 10 -65.29 -46.95 -7.57
CA ASP A 10 -64.74 -46.43 -8.82
C ASP A 10 -65.38 -47.09 -10.06
N GLN A 11 -66.55 -47.71 -9.93
CA GLN A 11 -67.23 -48.39 -11.04
C GLN A 11 -68.71 -48.03 -11.15
N ALA A 12 -69.20 -48.01 -12.39
CA ALA A 12 -70.62 -47.99 -12.72
C ALA A 12 -71.07 -49.38 -13.16
N MET A 13 -72.10 -49.91 -12.51
CA MET A 13 -72.76 -51.14 -12.91
C MET A 13 -73.83 -50.86 -13.96
N LEU A 14 -73.63 -51.39 -15.17
CA LEU A 14 -74.55 -51.28 -16.30
C LEU A 14 -75.35 -52.57 -16.44
N ILE A 15 -76.67 -52.46 -16.31
CA ILE A 15 -77.60 -53.60 -16.37
C ILE A 15 -78.41 -53.50 -17.66
N SER A 16 -78.18 -54.44 -18.58
CA SER A 16 -78.96 -54.58 -19.81
C SER A 16 -79.92 -55.78 -19.73
N GLY A 17 -80.99 -55.75 -20.52
CA GLY A 17 -82.06 -56.76 -20.51
C GLY A 17 -83.32 -56.30 -19.74
N GLY A 18 -84.45 -56.28 -20.45
CA GLY A 18 -85.76 -55.83 -19.96
C GLY A 18 -86.42 -54.79 -20.88
N LYS A 19 -87.76 -54.67 -20.82
CA LYS A 19 -88.60 -53.91 -21.78
C LYS A 19 -88.48 -52.38 -21.76
N ARG A 20 -87.54 -51.77 -21.03
CA ARG A 20 -87.25 -50.31 -21.05
C ARG A 20 -86.07 -49.98 -20.12
N GLY A 21 -85.05 -49.33 -20.67
CA GLY A 21 -84.20 -48.44 -19.87
C GLY A 21 -85.00 -47.19 -19.51
N GLN A 22 -84.77 -46.64 -18.31
CA GLN A 22 -85.37 -45.35 -17.96
C GLN A 22 -84.70 -44.26 -18.83
N GLY A 23 -85.50 -43.35 -19.40
CA GLY A 23 -84.99 -42.17 -20.10
C GLY A 23 -84.35 -42.42 -21.49
N GLY A 24 -84.67 -43.52 -22.18
CA GLY A 24 -84.15 -43.78 -23.53
C GLY A 24 -82.75 -44.40 -23.59
N ALA A 25 -82.09 -44.60 -22.44
CA ALA A 25 -80.81 -45.31 -22.37
C ALA A 25 -80.98 -46.82 -22.62
N PRO A 26 -80.02 -47.49 -23.29
CA PRO A 26 -80.10 -48.92 -23.62
C PRO A 26 -79.87 -49.85 -22.41
N PHE A 27 -79.37 -49.32 -21.30
CA PHE A 27 -79.12 -50.03 -20.05
C PHE A 27 -79.41 -49.14 -18.84
N ARG A 28 -79.59 -49.74 -17.67
CA ARG A 28 -79.75 -49.02 -16.39
C ARG A 28 -78.39 -48.85 -15.72
N VAL A 29 -78.08 -47.63 -15.31
CA VAL A 29 -76.87 -47.28 -14.56
C VAL A 29 -77.12 -47.42 -13.06
N VAL A 30 -76.16 -47.97 -12.32
CA VAL A 30 -76.15 -48.04 -10.86
C VAL A 30 -74.74 -47.72 -10.38
N THR A 31 -74.61 -46.73 -9.50
CA THR A 31 -73.33 -46.29 -8.89
C THR A 31 -73.49 -46.23 -7.37
N GLY A 32 -72.40 -46.49 -6.63
CA GLY A 32 -72.32 -46.32 -5.16
C GLY A 32 -73.12 -47.30 -4.29
N HIS A 33 -74.12 -48.00 -4.83
CA HIS A 33 -74.93 -48.94 -4.07
C HIS A 33 -75.23 -50.23 -4.85
N GLY A 34 -75.51 -51.31 -4.12
CA GLY A 34 -75.87 -52.58 -4.72
C GLY A 34 -77.28 -52.61 -5.31
N LYS A 35 -77.52 -53.53 -6.24
CA LYS A 35 -78.85 -53.79 -6.81
C LYS A 35 -79.06 -55.27 -7.07
N PHE A 36 -80.30 -55.72 -6.87
CA PHE A 36 -80.72 -57.07 -7.22
C PHE A 36 -80.98 -57.21 -8.73
N VAL A 37 -80.29 -58.16 -9.36
CA VAL A 37 -80.32 -58.44 -10.80
C VAL A 37 -80.64 -59.91 -11.04
N LEU A 38 -81.75 -60.19 -11.73
CA LEU A 38 -82.11 -61.55 -12.11
C LEU A 38 -81.17 -62.05 -13.23
N PRO A 39 -80.38 -63.12 -12.99
CA PRO A 39 -79.32 -63.55 -13.90
C PRO A 39 -79.84 -64.14 -15.24
N VAL A 40 -81.10 -64.59 -15.29
CA VAL A 40 -81.67 -65.23 -16.50
C VAL A 40 -82.11 -64.21 -17.55
N PHE A 41 -82.57 -63.02 -17.12
CA PHE A 41 -83.16 -62.01 -18.03
C PHE A 41 -82.31 -60.75 -18.20
N ARG A 42 -81.22 -60.62 -17.43
CA ARG A 42 -80.42 -59.40 -17.38
C ARG A 42 -78.93 -59.72 -17.39
N LYS A 43 -78.17 -58.95 -18.18
CA LYS A 43 -76.70 -58.99 -18.23
C LYS A 43 -76.14 -57.82 -17.44
N VAL A 44 -75.04 -58.07 -16.73
CA VAL A 44 -74.34 -57.06 -15.94
C VAL A 44 -72.94 -56.86 -16.51
N ARG A 45 -72.57 -55.60 -16.72
CA ARG A 45 -71.23 -55.15 -17.10
C ARG A 45 -70.82 -54.02 -16.17
N PHE A 46 -69.52 -53.85 -15.99
CA PHE A 46 -68.96 -52.79 -15.17
C PHE A 46 -68.14 -51.86 -16.06
N LEU A 47 -68.36 -50.56 -15.90
CA LEU A 47 -67.60 -49.50 -16.54
C LEU A 47 -66.73 -48.85 -15.46
N THR A 48 -65.44 -48.68 -15.73
CA THR A 48 -64.55 -47.96 -14.83
C THR A 48 -64.89 -46.47 -14.80
N LEU A 49 -64.95 -45.90 -13.61
CA LEU A 49 -65.01 -44.46 -13.33
C LEU A 49 -63.67 -43.95 -12.78
N ALA A 50 -62.67 -44.84 -12.69
CA ALA A 50 -61.33 -44.48 -12.24
C ALA A 50 -60.68 -43.49 -13.20
N MET A 51 -59.74 -42.72 -12.64
CA MET A 51 -58.91 -41.81 -13.40
C MET A 51 -58.02 -42.57 -14.38
N CYS A 52 -57.98 -42.11 -15.63
CA CYS A 52 -57.16 -42.65 -16.69
C CYS A 52 -56.24 -41.56 -17.27
N GLU A 53 -55.12 -41.99 -17.84
CA GLU A 53 -54.18 -41.09 -18.51
C GLU A 53 -54.07 -41.47 -19.99
N ALA A 54 -54.04 -40.46 -20.85
CA ALA A 54 -53.74 -40.60 -22.27
C ALA A 54 -52.49 -39.80 -22.59
N GLU A 55 -51.49 -40.48 -23.13
CA GLU A 55 -50.28 -39.84 -23.65
C GLU A 55 -50.47 -39.53 -25.14
N VAL A 56 -50.06 -38.32 -25.54
CA VAL A 56 -50.09 -37.88 -26.93
C VAL A 56 -48.72 -37.38 -27.31
N ALA A 57 -48.17 -37.92 -28.40
CA ALA A 57 -46.96 -37.42 -29.03
C ALA A 57 -47.28 -37.11 -30.50
N GLU A 58 -47.40 -35.83 -30.83
CA GLU A 58 -47.81 -35.38 -32.15
C GLU A 58 -46.72 -34.51 -32.78
N LYS A 59 -46.48 -34.71 -34.08
CA LYS A 59 -45.61 -33.85 -34.89
C LYS A 59 -46.47 -32.81 -35.60
N CYS A 60 -46.26 -31.54 -35.27
CA CYS A 60 -47.03 -30.41 -35.76
C CYS A 60 -46.10 -29.30 -36.25
N VAL A 61 -46.63 -28.38 -37.06
CA VAL A 61 -45.87 -27.25 -37.61
C VAL A 61 -46.44 -25.96 -37.03
N THR A 62 -45.58 -25.06 -36.57
CA THR A 62 -45.97 -23.75 -36.02
C THR A 62 -46.36 -22.76 -37.11
N ARG A 63 -46.86 -21.58 -36.72
CA ARG A 63 -47.13 -20.46 -37.63
C ARG A 63 -45.91 -20.05 -38.46
N GLN A 64 -44.70 -20.23 -37.92
CA GLN A 64 -43.43 -19.90 -38.58
C GLN A 64 -42.95 -20.99 -39.55
N GLY A 65 -43.66 -22.12 -39.67
CA GLY A 65 -43.24 -23.25 -40.50
C GLY A 65 -42.23 -24.18 -39.82
N ILE A 66 -42.00 -24.04 -38.52
CA ILE A 66 -41.06 -24.87 -37.76
C ILE A 66 -41.78 -26.13 -37.28
N ALA A 67 -41.22 -27.29 -37.60
CA ALA A 67 -41.76 -28.57 -37.14
C ALA A 67 -41.37 -28.82 -35.69
N LEU A 68 -42.37 -29.06 -34.84
CA LEU A 68 -42.22 -29.40 -33.43
C LEU A 68 -42.85 -30.78 -33.15
N THR A 69 -42.22 -31.55 -32.27
CA THR A 69 -42.77 -32.73 -31.64
C THR A 69 -43.20 -32.35 -30.24
N VAL A 70 -44.52 -32.35 -29.99
CA VAL A 70 -45.08 -32.02 -28.68
C VAL A 70 -45.60 -33.28 -28.02
N ARG A 71 -45.20 -33.48 -26.76
CA ARG A 71 -45.72 -34.55 -25.91
C ARG A 71 -46.59 -33.95 -24.82
N ALA A 72 -47.77 -34.51 -24.64
CA ALA A 72 -48.72 -34.08 -23.62
C ALA A 72 -49.33 -35.29 -22.92
N VAL A 73 -49.63 -35.11 -21.64
CA VAL A 73 -50.37 -36.08 -20.83
C VAL A 73 -51.72 -35.48 -20.49
N ILE A 74 -52.78 -36.21 -20.82
CA ILE A 74 -54.16 -35.83 -20.52
C ILE A 74 -54.68 -36.76 -19.44
N ALA A 75 -55.09 -36.16 -18.33
CA ALA A 75 -55.70 -36.86 -17.22
C ALA A 75 -57.23 -36.71 -17.36
N PHE A 76 -57.95 -37.83 -17.54
CA PHE A 76 -59.39 -37.83 -17.78
C PHE A 76 -60.11 -38.99 -17.07
N LYS A 77 -61.42 -38.87 -16.91
CA LYS A 77 -62.28 -39.94 -16.37
C LYS A 77 -63.69 -39.87 -16.96
N VAL A 78 -64.52 -40.88 -16.69
CA VAL A 78 -65.94 -40.83 -17.03
C VAL A 78 -66.64 -39.84 -16.08
N GLY A 79 -67.53 -39.00 -16.62
CA GLY A 79 -68.33 -38.09 -15.80
C GLY A 79 -69.21 -38.83 -14.78
N ASN A 80 -69.45 -38.24 -13.62
CA ASN A 80 -70.23 -38.87 -12.54
C ASN A 80 -71.75 -38.83 -12.80
N ASP A 81 -72.19 -38.04 -13.79
CA ASP A 81 -73.58 -37.91 -14.17
C ASP A 81 -74.06 -39.09 -15.03
N THR A 82 -75.37 -39.35 -14.99
CA THR A 82 -75.94 -40.51 -15.69
C THR A 82 -75.77 -40.41 -17.21
N GLU A 83 -75.77 -39.21 -17.77
CA GLU A 83 -75.61 -38.99 -19.21
C GLU A 83 -74.21 -39.38 -19.69
N SER A 84 -73.17 -38.90 -19.00
CA SER A 84 -71.77 -39.26 -19.25
C SER A 84 -71.54 -40.76 -19.16
N ILE A 85 -72.07 -41.42 -18.13
CA ILE A 85 -71.93 -42.87 -17.95
C ILE A 85 -72.63 -43.64 -19.07
N VAL A 86 -73.80 -43.17 -19.54
CA VAL A 86 -74.49 -43.78 -20.68
C VAL A 86 -73.71 -43.59 -21.96
N ASN A 87 -73.22 -42.38 -22.23
CA ASN A 87 -72.45 -42.02 -23.42
C ASN A 87 -71.12 -42.80 -23.51
N ALA A 88 -70.41 -42.94 -22.38
CA ALA A 88 -69.19 -43.72 -22.28
C ALA A 88 -69.48 -45.23 -22.36
N GLY A 89 -70.51 -45.70 -21.65
CA GLY A 89 -70.92 -47.10 -21.65
C GLY A 89 -71.44 -47.61 -23.00
N GLN A 90 -72.00 -46.74 -23.85
CA GLN A 90 -72.36 -47.14 -25.21
C GLN A 90 -71.14 -47.33 -26.12
N ARG A 91 -70.05 -46.62 -25.87
CA ARG A 91 -68.86 -46.57 -26.74
C ARG A 91 -67.76 -47.53 -26.31
N PHE A 92 -67.47 -47.59 -25.01
CA PHE A 92 -66.26 -48.21 -24.47
C PHE A 92 -66.50 -49.44 -23.60
N LEU A 93 -67.75 -49.86 -23.39
CA LEU A 93 -68.05 -50.96 -22.46
C LEU A 93 -67.41 -52.30 -22.83
N SER A 94 -67.20 -52.53 -24.13
CA SER A 94 -66.54 -53.75 -24.63
C SER A 94 -65.01 -53.63 -24.67
N ASP A 95 -64.48 -52.41 -24.76
CA ASP A 95 -63.06 -52.12 -24.93
C ASP A 95 -62.75 -50.75 -24.28
N GLN A 96 -62.40 -50.80 -22.99
CA GLN A 96 -62.19 -49.59 -22.17
C GLN A 96 -60.82 -48.96 -22.45
N ASP A 97 -59.84 -49.72 -22.95
CA ASP A 97 -58.51 -49.21 -23.29
C ASP A 97 -58.56 -48.23 -24.47
N GLN A 98 -59.57 -48.34 -25.34
CA GLN A 98 -59.84 -47.38 -26.43
C GLN A 98 -60.18 -45.98 -25.94
N MET A 99 -60.56 -45.81 -24.67
CA MET A 99 -60.81 -44.47 -24.10
C MET A 99 -59.55 -43.60 -24.18
N ALA A 100 -58.39 -44.16 -23.79
CA ALA A 100 -57.13 -43.43 -23.83
C ALA A 100 -56.71 -43.12 -25.28
N VAL A 101 -56.86 -44.09 -26.19
CA VAL A 101 -56.52 -43.94 -27.61
C VAL A 101 -57.40 -42.87 -28.28
N LEU A 102 -58.72 -42.91 -28.06
CA LEU A 102 -59.64 -41.94 -28.66
C LEU A 102 -59.40 -40.53 -28.12
N THR A 103 -59.25 -40.40 -26.80
CA THR A 103 -58.93 -39.12 -26.14
C THR A 103 -57.64 -38.57 -26.73
N GLY A 104 -56.59 -39.38 -26.80
CA GLY A 104 -55.32 -38.96 -27.38
C GLY A 104 -55.45 -38.46 -28.83
N ARG A 105 -56.24 -39.14 -29.67
CA ARG A 105 -56.48 -38.73 -31.06
C ARG A 105 -57.21 -37.39 -31.17
N ILE A 106 -58.21 -37.13 -30.32
CA ILE A 106 -58.95 -35.87 -30.32
C ILE A 106 -58.02 -34.72 -29.90
N PHE A 107 -57.29 -34.91 -28.80
CA PHE A 107 -56.34 -33.91 -28.31
C PHE A 107 -55.18 -33.67 -29.28
N ALA A 108 -54.68 -34.69 -29.97
CA ALA A 108 -53.67 -34.53 -31.03
C ALA A 108 -54.16 -33.60 -32.15
N GLY A 109 -55.43 -33.72 -32.55
CA GLY A 109 -56.05 -32.84 -33.54
C GLY A 109 -56.08 -31.37 -33.09
N HIS A 110 -56.55 -31.11 -31.88
CA HIS A 110 -56.63 -29.75 -31.33
C HIS A 110 -55.26 -29.15 -31.03
N LEU A 111 -54.32 -29.94 -30.49
CA LEU A 111 -52.92 -29.54 -30.32
C LEU A 111 -52.32 -29.07 -31.65
N ARG A 112 -52.49 -29.87 -32.71
CA ARG A 112 -51.98 -29.53 -34.05
C ARG A 112 -52.59 -28.23 -34.57
N SER A 113 -53.89 -28.01 -34.36
CA SER A 113 -54.59 -26.81 -34.82
C SER A 113 -54.10 -25.55 -34.09
N ILE A 114 -53.98 -25.60 -32.77
CA ILE A 114 -53.61 -24.45 -31.95
C ILE A 114 -52.13 -24.10 -32.12
N ILE A 115 -51.26 -25.11 -32.17
CA ILE A 115 -49.83 -24.92 -32.45
C ILE A 115 -49.61 -24.28 -33.83
N GLY A 116 -50.46 -24.61 -34.81
CA GLY A 116 -50.41 -24.01 -36.14
C GLY A 116 -50.62 -22.49 -36.18
N SER A 117 -51.27 -21.91 -35.17
CA SER A 117 -51.48 -20.46 -35.05
C SER A 117 -50.47 -19.74 -34.15
N MET A 118 -49.67 -20.47 -33.36
CA MET A 118 -48.71 -19.91 -32.40
C MET A 118 -47.28 -19.92 -32.95
N THR A 119 -46.40 -19.09 -32.38
CA THR A 119 -44.95 -19.14 -32.66
C THR A 119 -44.23 -20.08 -31.70
N VAL A 120 -42.99 -20.47 -32.03
CA VAL A 120 -42.20 -21.37 -31.14
C VAL A 120 -41.97 -20.73 -29.78
N GLU A 121 -41.70 -19.41 -29.74
CA GLU A 121 -41.44 -18.66 -28.52
C GLU A 121 -42.66 -18.66 -27.59
N GLU A 122 -43.86 -18.42 -28.14
CA GLU A 122 -45.12 -18.44 -27.40
C GLU A 122 -45.39 -19.83 -26.82
N ILE A 123 -45.17 -20.89 -27.60
CA ILE A 123 -45.39 -22.28 -27.16
C ILE A 123 -44.41 -22.67 -26.04
N VAL A 124 -43.15 -22.26 -26.16
CA VAL A 124 -42.11 -22.59 -25.16
C VAL A 124 -42.28 -21.78 -23.86
N THR A 125 -42.65 -20.50 -23.97
CA THR A 125 -42.76 -19.57 -22.85
C THR A 125 -44.12 -19.66 -22.15
N GLU A 126 -45.22 -19.75 -22.91
CA GLU A 126 -46.60 -19.73 -22.41
C GLU A 126 -47.27 -21.12 -22.47
N ARG A 127 -46.56 -22.19 -22.05
CA ARG A 127 -47.06 -23.58 -22.10
C ARG A 127 -48.43 -23.78 -21.45
N GLN A 128 -48.70 -23.05 -20.36
CA GLN A 128 -49.97 -23.11 -19.65
C GLN A 128 -51.14 -22.56 -20.46
N LYS A 129 -50.89 -21.52 -21.27
CA LYS A 129 -51.91 -20.92 -22.14
C LYS A 129 -52.28 -21.89 -23.26
N LEU A 130 -51.28 -22.49 -23.92
CA LEU A 130 -51.49 -23.56 -24.90
C LEU A 130 -52.32 -24.70 -24.29
N ALA A 131 -51.94 -25.18 -23.10
CA ALA A 131 -52.65 -26.26 -22.43
C ALA A 131 -54.13 -25.92 -22.14
N THR A 132 -54.39 -24.68 -21.71
CA THR A 132 -55.74 -24.19 -21.42
C THR A 132 -56.58 -24.08 -22.69
N GLU A 133 -56.03 -23.51 -23.76
CA GLU A 133 -56.74 -23.34 -25.03
C GLU A 133 -57.11 -24.68 -25.68
N VAL A 134 -56.20 -25.66 -25.62
CA VAL A 134 -56.44 -27.02 -26.07
C VAL A 134 -57.53 -27.68 -25.24
N LEU A 135 -57.49 -27.52 -23.92
CA LEU A 135 -58.47 -28.08 -23.01
C LEU A 135 -59.87 -27.50 -23.29
N GLU A 136 -60.01 -26.17 -23.35
CA GLU A 136 -61.29 -25.51 -23.63
C GLU A 136 -61.90 -25.94 -24.97
N THR A 137 -61.09 -26.00 -26.03
CA THR A 137 -61.56 -26.44 -27.36
C THR A 137 -62.00 -27.91 -27.36
N SER A 138 -61.40 -28.73 -26.50
CA SER A 138 -61.69 -30.17 -26.40
C SER A 138 -62.90 -30.51 -25.52
N LYS A 139 -63.34 -29.62 -24.63
CA LYS A 139 -64.41 -29.89 -23.66
C LYS A 139 -65.69 -30.42 -24.30
N THR A 140 -66.14 -29.78 -25.38
CA THR A 140 -67.40 -30.15 -26.05
C THR A 140 -67.33 -31.54 -26.67
N GLU A 141 -66.20 -31.92 -27.29
CA GLU A 141 -66.02 -33.24 -27.88
C GLU A 141 -65.90 -34.34 -26.80
N MET A 142 -65.21 -34.04 -25.69
CA MET A 142 -65.10 -34.95 -24.54
C MET A 142 -66.45 -35.20 -23.88
N ALA A 143 -67.25 -34.15 -23.69
CA ALA A 143 -68.58 -34.28 -23.10
C ALA A 143 -69.50 -35.18 -23.96
N LYS A 144 -69.45 -35.07 -25.30
CA LYS A 144 -70.24 -35.92 -26.22
C LYS A 144 -69.94 -37.41 -26.07
N ILE A 145 -68.69 -37.76 -25.72
CA ILE A 145 -68.28 -39.15 -25.50
C ILE A 145 -68.43 -39.60 -24.03
N GLY A 146 -68.88 -38.71 -23.14
CA GLY A 146 -69.12 -38.98 -21.73
C GLY A 146 -67.86 -38.94 -20.86
N LEU A 147 -66.80 -38.29 -21.35
CA LEU A 147 -65.53 -38.15 -20.63
C LEU A 147 -65.38 -36.70 -20.14
N ILE A 148 -64.79 -36.56 -18.97
CA ILE A 148 -64.37 -35.29 -18.39
C ILE A 148 -62.85 -35.27 -18.27
N VAL A 149 -62.27 -34.13 -18.60
CA VAL A 149 -60.82 -33.92 -18.54
C VAL A 149 -60.53 -33.09 -17.32
N ASP A 150 -59.79 -33.68 -16.37
CA ASP A 150 -59.42 -32.98 -15.13
C ASP A 150 -58.20 -32.09 -15.37
N SER A 151 -57.24 -32.54 -16.18
CA SER A 151 -56.07 -31.72 -16.54
C SER A 151 -55.40 -32.15 -17.84
N LEU A 152 -54.68 -31.20 -18.44
CA LEU A 152 -53.77 -31.43 -19.56
C LEU A 152 -52.43 -30.77 -19.22
N GLN A 153 -51.34 -31.52 -19.43
CA GLN A 153 -49.98 -31.04 -19.19
C GLN A 153 -49.11 -31.26 -20.41
N ILE A 154 -48.36 -30.24 -20.81
CA ILE A 154 -47.34 -30.34 -21.86
C ILE A 154 -46.05 -30.87 -21.23
N GLN A 155 -45.67 -32.09 -21.57
CA GLN A 155 -44.51 -32.79 -20.99
C GLN A 155 -43.20 -32.35 -21.65
N SER A 156 -43.17 -32.30 -22.98
CA SER A 156 -41.97 -31.88 -23.73
C SER A 156 -42.33 -31.23 -25.05
N ILE A 157 -41.50 -30.29 -25.49
CA ILE A 157 -41.56 -29.66 -26.80
C ILE A 157 -40.17 -29.79 -27.40
N ASP A 158 -40.07 -30.40 -28.56
CA ASP A 158 -38.81 -30.72 -29.23
C ASP A 158 -38.89 -30.22 -30.69
N ASP A 159 -37.88 -29.52 -31.18
CA ASP A 159 -37.77 -29.01 -32.55
C ASP A 159 -36.94 -29.93 -33.48
N GLY A 160 -36.66 -31.15 -33.01
CA GLY A 160 -35.95 -32.19 -33.73
C GLY A 160 -34.53 -31.77 -34.05
N ASN A 161 -34.21 -31.68 -35.34
CA ASN A 161 -32.85 -31.34 -35.80
C ASN A 161 -32.71 -29.86 -36.19
N THR A 162 -33.70 -29.01 -35.87
CA THR A 162 -33.68 -27.59 -36.26
C THR A 162 -32.77 -26.76 -35.36
N GLY A 163 -32.65 -27.13 -34.08
CA GLY A 163 -31.81 -26.42 -33.10
C GLY A 163 -32.26 -24.97 -32.79
N TYR A 164 -33.48 -24.61 -33.17
CA TYR A 164 -34.07 -23.30 -32.94
C TYR A 164 -34.27 -23.01 -31.46
N ILE A 165 -34.78 -23.98 -30.68
CA ILE A 165 -35.00 -23.83 -29.23
C ILE A 165 -33.66 -23.66 -28.51
N GLU A 166 -32.63 -24.39 -28.94
CA GLU A 166 -31.28 -24.26 -28.41
C GLU A 166 -30.66 -22.89 -28.76
N ALA A 167 -30.80 -22.46 -30.01
CA ALA A 167 -30.33 -21.16 -30.47
C ALA A 167 -31.01 -19.99 -29.72
N MET A 168 -32.32 -20.10 -29.45
CA MET A 168 -33.06 -19.12 -28.64
C MET A 168 -32.51 -19.03 -27.21
N SER A 169 -32.04 -20.15 -26.67
CA SER A 169 -31.46 -20.20 -25.32
C SER A 169 -30.01 -19.70 -25.27
N ALA A 170 -29.31 -19.61 -26.40
CA ALA A 170 -27.88 -19.29 -26.44
C ALA A 170 -27.52 -17.90 -25.88
N PRO A 171 -28.24 -16.80 -26.20
CA PRO A 171 -27.93 -15.48 -25.62
C PRO A 171 -28.11 -15.45 -24.10
N HIS A 172 -29.15 -16.12 -23.59
CA HIS A 172 -29.38 -16.22 -22.14
C HIS A 172 -28.29 -17.04 -21.45
N LYS A 173 -27.87 -18.15 -22.05
CA LYS A 173 -26.73 -18.95 -21.55
C LYS A 173 -25.45 -18.11 -21.53
N ALA A 174 -25.16 -17.36 -22.59
CA ALA A 174 -23.99 -16.49 -22.68
C ALA A 174 -24.03 -15.38 -21.62
N ALA A 175 -25.18 -14.74 -21.40
CA ALA A 175 -25.35 -13.71 -20.37
C ALA A 175 -25.15 -14.26 -18.95
N ILE A 176 -25.71 -15.44 -18.65
CA ILE A 176 -25.50 -16.12 -17.36
C ILE A 176 -24.02 -16.49 -17.17
N GLN A 177 -23.36 -17.00 -18.21
CA GLN A 177 -21.93 -17.33 -18.17
C GLN A 177 -21.06 -16.07 -17.97
N GLN A 178 -21.34 -14.99 -18.68
CA GLN A 178 -20.65 -13.71 -18.50
C GLN A 178 -20.85 -13.19 -17.07
N GLN A 179 -22.07 -13.21 -16.56
CA GLN A 179 -22.38 -12.77 -15.20
C GLN A 179 -21.65 -13.62 -14.16
N ALA A 180 -21.62 -14.94 -14.35
CA ALA A 180 -20.87 -15.84 -13.48
C ALA A 180 -19.36 -15.56 -13.52
N GLN A 181 -18.78 -15.29 -14.70
CA GLN A 181 -17.37 -14.91 -14.84
C GLN A 181 -17.06 -13.57 -14.17
N VAL A 182 -17.92 -12.56 -14.33
CA VAL A 182 -17.76 -11.26 -13.66
C VAL A 182 -17.83 -11.42 -12.14
N ALA A 183 -18.81 -12.17 -11.63
CA ALA A 183 -18.93 -12.45 -10.20
C ALA A 183 -17.70 -13.19 -9.65
N GLN A 184 -17.18 -14.17 -10.39
CA GLN A 184 -15.96 -14.90 -10.02
C GLN A 184 -14.72 -13.99 -10.03
N ALA A 185 -14.58 -13.13 -11.05
CA ALA A 185 -13.48 -12.17 -11.15
C ALA A 185 -13.52 -11.16 -9.99
N GLN A 186 -14.70 -10.63 -9.66
CA GLN A 186 -14.88 -9.73 -8.51
C GLN A 186 -14.56 -10.42 -7.18
N ALA A 187 -15.03 -11.66 -6.98
CA ALA A 187 -14.71 -12.43 -5.78
C ALA A 187 -13.20 -12.71 -5.66
N THR A 188 -12.54 -13.01 -6.78
CA THR A 188 -11.09 -13.23 -6.84
C THR A 188 -10.34 -11.94 -6.54
N GLN A 189 -10.73 -10.83 -7.15
CA GLN A 189 -10.13 -9.52 -6.91
C GLN A 189 -10.25 -9.12 -5.44
N ALA A 190 -11.44 -9.22 -4.85
CA ALA A 190 -11.66 -8.92 -3.44
C ALA A 190 -10.81 -9.82 -2.51
N SER A 191 -10.69 -11.11 -2.83
CA SER A 191 -9.82 -12.02 -2.08
C SER A 191 -8.34 -11.62 -2.18
N VAL A 192 -7.87 -11.21 -3.36
CA VAL A 192 -6.48 -10.79 -3.58
C VAL A 192 -6.20 -9.46 -2.88
N GLU A 193 -7.10 -8.49 -2.98
CA GLU A 193 -7.00 -7.20 -2.28
C GLU A 193 -6.92 -7.39 -0.77
N ALA A 194 -7.80 -8.22 -0.20
CA ALA A 194 -7.76 -8.55 1.23
C ALA A 194 -6.44 -9.24 1.65
N GLN A 195 -5.90 -10.13 0.81
CA GLN A 195 -4.59 -10.75 1.05
C GLN A 195 -3.44 -9.75 0.98
N GLN A 196 -3.46 -8.83 0.01
CA GLN A 196 -2.44 -7.79 -0.14
C GLN A 196 -2.47 -6.80 1.04
N GLU A 197 -3.67 -6.40 1.48
CA GLU A 197 -3.84 -5.54 2.65
C GLU A 197 -3.35 -6.24 3.92
N ALA A 198 -3.71 -7.51 4.12
CA ALA A 198 -3.20 -8.30 5.24
C ALA A 198 -1.67 -8.41 5.22
N ALA A 199 -1.06 -8.64 4.05
CA ALA A 199 0.39 -8.70 3.89
C ALA A 199 1.08 -7.35 4.16
N ARG A 200 0.51 -6.24 3.69
CA ARG A 200 1.01 -4.89 3.98
C ARG A 200 0.97 -4.60 5.48
N ASN A 201 -0.17 -4.88 6.12
CA ASN A 201 -0.32 -4.67 7.56
C ASN A 201 0.69 -5.51 8.34
N GLN A 202 0.89 -6.77 7.96
CA GLN A 202 1.90 -7.63 8.58
C GLN A 202 3.33 -7.06 8.43
N ALA A 203 3.68 -6.55 7.26
CA ALA A 203 4.99 -5.92 7.03
C ALA A 203 5.15 -4.61 7.84
N GLU A 204 4.10 -3.80 7.94
CA GLU A 204 4.11 -2.58 8.77
C GLU A 204 4.28 -2.91 10.26
N TYR A 205 3.56 -3.90 10.77
CA TYR A 205 3.74 -4.38 12.15
C TYR A 205 5.15 -4.92 12.38
N GLN A 206 5.68 -5.74 11.46
CA GLN A 206 7.06 -6.24 11.57
C GLN A 206 8.08 -5.10 11.62
N ARG A 207 7.91 -4.07 10.78
CA ARG A 207 8.78 -2.89 10.80
C ARG A 207 8.67 -2.14 12.12
N GLN A 208 7.46 -1.89 12.61
CA GLN A 208 7.25 -1.20 13.89
C GLN A 208 7.88 -1.99 15.04
N THR A 209 7.67 -3.31 15.09
CA THR A 209 8.30 -4.18 16.09
C THR A 209 9.83 -4.10 16.00
N ALA A 210 10.41 -4.11 14.80
CA ALA A 210 11.85 -4.00 14.63
C ALA A 210 12.42 -2.64 15.09
N VAL A 211 11.70 -1.54 14.83
CA VAL A 211 12.09 -0.19 15.30
C VAL A 211 12.05 -0.13 16.82
N VAL A 212 10.94 -0.56 17.44
CA VAL A 212 10.79 -0.56 18.90
C VAL A 212 11.86 -1.45 19.55
N GLN A 213 12.15 -2.61 18.96
CA GLN A 213 13.22 -3.48 19.45
C GLN A 213 14.60 -2.81 19.35
N ALA A 214 14.88 -2.12 18.24
CA ALA A 214 16.13 -1.39 18.06
C ALA A 214 16.27 -0.19 19.01
N GLU A 215 15.20 0.56 19.24
CA GLU A 215 15.15 1.65 20.23
C GLU A 215 15.37 1.12 21.64
N TYR A 216 14.67 0.04 22.01
CA TYR A 216 14.84 -0.63 23.30
C TYR A 216 16.28 -1.10 23.52
N ASN A 217 16.87 -1.75 22.51
CA ASN A 217 18.26 -2.18 22.59
C ASN A 217 19.21 -0.98 22.72
N ALA A 218 18.99 0.11 21.96
CA ALA A 218 19.80 1.32 22.07
C ALA A 218 19.67 2.00 23.43
N GLU A 219 18.50 1.98 24.06
CA GLU A 219 18.30 2.47 25.42
C GLU A 219 19.03 1.61 26.45
N VAL A 220 18.95 0.28 26.33
CA VAL A 220 19.70 -0.67 27.16
C VAL A 220 21.20 -0.42 27.02
N ASP A 221 21.72 -0.29 25.80
CA ASP A 221 23.14 -0.03 25.53
C ASP A 221 23.59 1.30 26.13
N ARG A 222 22.79 2.38 26.02
CA ARG A 222 23.10 3.67 26.66
C ARG A 222 23.09 3.56 28.18
N ALA A 223 22.13 2.85 28.76
CA ALA A 223 22.04 2.66 30.21
C ALA A 223 23.25 1.86 30.72
N GLN A 224 23.62 0.78 30.02
CA GLN A 224 24.81 -0.03 30.33
C GLN A 224 26.10 0.79 30.17
N ALA A 225 26.25 1.58 29.11
CA ALA A 225 27.42 2.43 28.90
C ALA A 225 27.58 3.47 30.02
N ARG A 226 26.48 4.11 30.45
CA ARG A 226 26.49 5.03 31.59
C ARG A 226 26.86 4.33 32.90
N ALA A 227 26.29 3.15 33.15
CA ALA A 227 26.62 2.35 34.33
C ALA A 227 28.11 1.94 34.34
N ALA A 228 28.67 1.57 33.18
CA ALA A 228 30.08 1.24 33.04
C ALA A 228 31.01 2.45 33.24
N GLN A 229 30.60 3.65 32.79
CA GLN A 229 31.37 4.89 32.98
C GLN A 229 31.35 5.42 34.42
N ALA A 230 30.29 5.12 35.18
CA ALA A 230 30.14 5.62 36.56
C ALA A 230 31.29 5.19 37.48
N GLY A 231 31.81 3.96 37.33
CA GLY A 231 32.93 3.47 38.13
C GLY A 231 34.22 4.28 37.94
N PRO A 232 34.77 4.35 36.71
CA PRO A 232 35.97 5.15 36.42
C PRO A 232 35.80 6.65 36.70
N LEU A 233 34.63 7.23 36.40
CA LEU A 233 34.38 8.64 36.70
C LEU A 233 34.36 8.90 38.22
N ALA A 234 33.71 8.05 39.01
CA ALA A 234 33.75 8.16 40.46
C ALA A 234 35.18 8.04 41.02
N GLN A 235 36.00 7.15 40.46
CA GLN A 235 37.42 7.04 40.81
C GLN A 235 38.21 8.30 40.44
N ALA A 236 38.00 8.85 39.24
CA ALA A 236 38.65 10.08 38.79
C ALA A 236 38.26 11.29 39.65
N HIS A 237 36.98 11.42 40.00
CA HIS A 237 36.50 12.46 40.92
C HIS A 237 37.13 12.32 42.31
N ALA A 238 37.15 11.12 42.89
CA ALA A 238 37.80 10.88 44.18
C ALA A 238 39.31 11.22 44.14
N GLN A 239 40.00 10.89 43.05
CA GLN A 239 41.41 11.26 42.87
C GLN A 239 41.62 12.77 42.73
N GLN A 240 40.76 13.47 41.99
CA GLN A 240 40.80 14.93 41.86
C GLN A 240 40.60 15.62 43.22
N GLU A 241 39.66 15.16 44.04
CA GLU A 241 39.43 15.70 45.39
C GLU A 241 40.67 15.51 46.28
N VAL A 242 41.30 14.33 46.24
CA VAL A 242 42.53 14.06 46.98
C VAL A 242 43.68 14.97 46.51
N LEU A 243 43.85 15.15 45.19
CA LEU A 243 44.89 16.03 44.63
C LEU A 243 44.64 17.50 44.97
N ALA A 244 43.39 17.96 44.93
CA ALA A 244 43.03 19.32 45.32
C ALA A 244 43.36 19.57 46.80
N ALA A 245 43.00 18.64 47.68
CA ALA A 245 43.35 18.72 49.10
C ALA A 245 44.87 18.72 49.33
N GLN A 246 45.64 17.91 48.59
CA GLN A 246 47.10 17.91 48.65
C GLN A 246 47.70 19.23 48.14
N THR A 247 47.15 19.81 47.07
CA THR A 247 47.61 21.07 46.50
C THR A 247 47.37 22.23 47.49
N GLU A 248 46.19 22.29 48.10
CA GLU A 248 45.88 23.30 49.11
C GLU A 248 46.82 23.18 50.32
N LEU A 249 47.12 21.95 50.77
CA LEU A 249 48.12 21.73 51.81
C LEU A 249 49.52 22.21 51.40
N ALA A 250 49.93 21.95 50.16
CA ALA A 250 51.22 22.41 49.63
C ALA A 250 51.30 23.93 49.51
N GLU A 251 50.24 24.61 49.06
CA GLU A 251 50.17 26.07 49.00
C GLU A 251 50.25 26.71 50.39
N ARG A 252 49.52 26.15 51.36
CA ARG A 252 49.60 26.59 52.77
C ARG A 252 51.02 26.42 53.31
N ALA A 253 51.67 25.29 53.04
CA ALA A 253 53.05 25.06 53.44
C ALA A 253 54.04 26.03 52.75
N ALA A 254 53.88 26.30 51.46
CA ALA A 254 54.70 27.25 50.72
C ALA A 254 54.55 28.68 51.26
N LYS A 255 53.32 29.09 51.60
CA LYS A 255 53.04 30.42 52.18
C LYS A 255 53.66 30.58 53.57
N LEU A 256 53.58 29.54 54.41
CA LEU A 256 54.28 29.53 55.71
C LEU A 256 55.78 29.68 55.52
N ARG A 257 56.37 28.91 54.60
CA ARG A 257 57.81 28.99 54.27
C ARG A 257 58.23 30.37 53.74
N GLN A 258 57.38 31.02 52.95
CA GLN A 258 57.64 32.38 52.48
C GLN A 258 57.64 33.39 53.65
N GLN A 259 56.70 33.26 54.59
CA GLN A 259 56.65 34.11 55.78
C GLN A 259 57.87 33.91 56.68
N GLU A 260 58.32 32.66 56.85
CA GLU A 260 59.55 32.33 57.58
C GLU A 260 60.79 32.97 56.91
N LEU A 261 60.96 32.81 55.59
CA LEU A 261 62.08 33.40 54.85
C LEU A 261 62.11 34.94 54.91
N VAL A 262 60.95 35.60 54.86
CA VAL A 262 60.87 37.06 55.03
C VAL A 262 61.30 37.48 56.43
N ALA A 263 60.92 36.72 57.47
CA ALA A 263 61.32 37.02 58.84
C ALA A 263 62.81 36.77 59.09
N GLU A 264 63.39 35.72 58.50
CA GLU A 264 64.77 35.29 58.74
C GLU A 264 65.80 36.03 57.87
N VAL A 265 65.50 36.29 56.60
CA VAL A 265 66.48 36.85 55.64
C VAL A 265 66.29 38.34 55.42
N VAL A 266 65.04 38.78 55.18
CA VAL A 266 64.77 40.16 54.73
C VAL A 266 64.87 41.16 55.88
N LYS A 267 64.29 40.86 57.05
CA LYS A 267 64.32 41.77 58.20
C LYS A 267 65.73 42.12 58.71
N PRO A 268 66.68 41.18 58.90
CA PRO A 268 68.04 41.55 59.30
C PRO A 268 68.78 42.30 58.19
N ALA A 269 68.56 41.95 56.91
CA ALA A 269 69.15 42.67 55.79
C ALA A 269 68.66 44.13 55.70
N GLU A 270 67.37 44.39 55.95
CA GLU A 270 66.82 45.74 56.03
C GLU A 270 67.41 46.53 57.21
N ALA A 271 67.56 45.89 58.39
CA ALA A 271 68.17 46.51 59.55
C ALA A 271 69.65 46.87 59.33
N GLU A 272 70.42 46.03 58.63
CA GLU A 272 71.80 46.35 58.24
C GLU A 272 71.87 47.50 57.22
N ALA A 273 70.96 47.53 56.24
CA ALA A 273 70.89 48.61 55.26
C ALA A 273 70.57 49.97 55.90
N GLU A 274 69.67 50.01 56.90
CA GLU A 274 69.39 51.23 57.66
C GLU A 274 70.60 51.69 58.50
N ARG A 275 71.29 50.76 59.16
CA ARG A 275 72.50 51.08 59.95
C ARG A 275 73.58 51.74 59.10
N ILE A 276 73.83 51.22 57.89
CA ILE A 276 74.82 51.79 56.97
C ILE A 276 74.41 53.21 56.53
N ARG A 277 73.14 53.44 56.20
CA ARG A 277 72.64 54.78 55.83
C ARG A 277 72.84 55.80 56.95
N LEU A 278 72.58 55.40 58.21
CA LEU A 278 72.71 56.31 59.35
C LEU A 278 74.17 56.70 59.60
N LEU A 279 75.10 55.75 59.50
CA LEU A 279 76.54 56.01 59.62
C LEU A 279 77.03 56.93 58.51
N ALA A 280 76.60 56.71 57.27
CA ALA A 280 76.98 57.56 56.13
C ALA A 280 76.52 59.02 56.29
N LEU A 281 75.33 59.25 56.86
CA LEU A 281 74.83 60.60 57.18
C LEU A 281 75.65 61.28 58.28
N ALA A 282 76.00 60.55 59.34
CA ALA A 282 76.82 61.10 60.43
C ALA A 282 78.24 61.50 59.98
N GLU A 283 78.82 60.74 59.06
CA GLU A 283 80.14 61.03 58.49
C GLU A 283 80.13 62.27 57.58
N ALA A 284 79.04 62.47 56.84
CA ALA A 284 78.82 63.66 56.02
C ALA A 284 78.72 64.95 56.86
N GLU A 285 78.03 64.91 58.01
CA GLU A 285 77.96 66.07 58.92
C GLU A 285 79.32 66.42 59.54
N ARG A 286 80.13 65.41 59.89
CA ARG A 286 81.45 65.62 60.50
C ARG A 286 82.42 66.34 59.56
N MET A 287 82.38 66.01 58.25
CA MET A 287 83.20 66.72 57.25
C MET A 287 82.80 68.19 57.12
N LYS A 288 81.50 68.50 57.19
CA LYS A 288 80.98 69.86 57.00
C LYS A 288 81.47 70.82 58.09
N ILE A 289 81.47 70.37 59.35
CA ILE A 289 81.91 71.16 60.50
C ILE A 289 83.43 71.42 60.47
N GLN A 290 84.23 70.46 59.97
CA GLN A 290 85.68 70.66 59.83
C GLN A 290 86.04 71.67 58.73
N ALA A 291 85.26 71.72 57.65
CA ALA A 291 85.48 72.65 56.55
C ALA A 291 85.21 74.12 56.94
N GLU A 292 84.23 74.37 57.80
CA GLU A 292 83.90 75.74 58.26
C GLU A 292 84.92 76.30 59.28
N ALA A 293 85.60 75.45 60.05
CA ALA A 293 86.61 75.88 61.04
C ALA A 293 87.95 76.31 60.42
N ALA A 294 88.27 75.88 59.20
CA ALA A 294 89.52 76.24 58.51
C ALA A 294 89.51 77.64 57.87
N ALA A 295 88.34 78.23 57.63
CA ALA A 295 88.22 79.46 56.84
C ALA A 295 88.50 80.77 57.62
N SER A 296 88.65 80.72 58.95
CA SER A 296 88.67 81.93 59.79
C SER A 296 90.06 82.43 60.23
N HIS A 297 91.17 81.78 59.86
CA HIS A 297 92.50 82.09 60.44
C HIS A 297 93.62 82.66 59.54
N ASP A 298 93.43 82.92 58.24
CA ASP A 298 94.53 83.40 57.37
C ASP A 298 94.31 84.79 56.75
N ARG A 299 94.51 85.85 57.55
CA ARG A 299 94.50 87.26 57.08
C ARG A 299 95.76 88.07 57.39
N VAL A 300 96.90 87.46 57.74
CA VAL A 300 98.11 88.21 58.17
C VAL A 300 99.43 87.79 57.48
N ALA A 301 99.43 86.82 56.56
CA ALA A 301 100.67 86.32 55.93
C ALA A 301 100.93 86.79 54.48
N LEU A 302 99.97 87.46 53.82
CA LEU A 302 100.00 87.63 52.36
C LEU A 302 100.71 88.91 51.84
N ASP A 303 101.17 89.81 52.70
CA ASP A 303 101.87 91.05 52.29
C ASP A 303 103.42 90.92 52.23
N ARG A 304 104.00 89.73 52.43
CA ARG A 304 105.47 89.58 52.55
C ARG A 304 106.13 88.59 51.58
N MET A 305 105.40 87.98 50.65
CA MET A 305 105.96 87.04 49.66
C MET A 305 106.00 87.61 48.22
N LEU A 306 106.06 88.93 48.07
CA LEU A 306 106.07 89.63 46.77
C LEU A 306 107.47 89.90 46.14
N ILE A 307 108.60 89.39 46.66
CA ILE A 307 109.93 89.85 46.20
C ILE A 307 111.02 88.79 45.82
N ASP A 308 110.93 87.50 46.14
CA ASP A 308 112.17 86.64 46.11
C ASP A 308 112.24 85.39 45.22
N GLN A 309 111.28 85.05 44.35
CA GLN A 309 111.38 83.84 43.49
C GLN A 309 110.87 84.02 42.05
N LEU A 310 111.21 85.15 41.43
CA LEU A 310 110.95 85.49 40.02
C LEU A 310 111.76 84.77 38.91
N PRO A 311 112.69 83.79 39.12
CA PRO A 311 113.39 83.17 37.98
C PRO A 311 113.08 81.71 37.60
N GLN A 312 112.15 80.97 38.22
CA GLN A 312 112.02 79.51 37.95
C GLN A 312 110.73 79.01 37.26
N ILE A 313 109.67 79.82 37.10
CA ILE A 313 108.43 79.34 36.43
C ILE A 313 108.33 79.77 34.95
N VAL A 314 109.24 80.62 34.47
CA VAL A 314 109.36 80.96 33.03
C VAL A 314 109.90 79.79 32.19
N LYS A 315 110.35 78.69 32.80
CA LYS A 315 111.05 77.59 32.11
C LYS A 315 110.19 76.37 31.75
N GLU A 316 109.05 76.13 32.41
CA GLU A 316 108.25 74.91 32.17
C GLU A 316 106.85 75.17 31.59
N ALA A 317 106.47 76.44 31.40
CA ALA A 317 105.18 76.82 30.79
C ALA A 317 105.19 76.83 29.24
N SER A 318 106.27 76.40 28.57
CA SER A 318 106.38 76.43 27.09
C SER A 318 106.61 75.06 26.42
N ALA A 319 106.50 73.94 27.15
CA ALA A 319 106.76 72.59 26.60
C ALA A 319 105.58 71.60 26.71
N GLY A 320 104.34 72.11 26.79
CA GLY A 320 103.12 71.29 26.96
C GLY A 320 102.06 71.44 25.87
N LEU A 321 102.39 72.01 24.69
CA LEU A 321 101.49 72.11 23.53
C LEU A 321 102.08 71.34 22.33
N ALA A 322 101.87 70.04 22.29
CA ALA A 322 102.04 69.24 21.07
C ALA A 322 101.27 67.91 21.19
N GLY A 323 99.96 67.94 20.96
CA GLY A 323 99.23 66.71 20.63
C GLY A 323 97.83 66.59 21.23
N ALA A 324 96.83 66.83 20.38
CA ALA A 324 95.47 66.29 20.45
C ALA A 324 94.57 66.85 21.57
N ASN A 325 93.80 67.91 21.30
CA ASN A 325 92.56 67.99 20.50
C ASN A 325 91.32 67.55 21.29
N VAL A 326 90.65 68.58 21.82
CA VAL A 326 89.42 68.58 22.60
C VAL A 326 88.26 68.64 21.62
N ASN A 327 87.36 67.65 21.63
CA ASN A 327 86.09 67.75 20.91
C ASN A 327 84.94 67.68 21.92
N VAL A 328 84.38 68.86 22.19
CA VAL A 328 83.13 69.07 22.92
C VAL A 328 82.10 69.47 21.88
N LEU A 329 81.10 68.63 21.63
CA LEU A 329 79.84 69.06 21.05
C LEU A 329 78.70 68.37 21.79
N ASN A 330 78.16 69.15 22.72
CA ASN A 330 76.91 68.95 23.43
C ASN A 330 75.86 69.82 22.70
N GLY A 331 74.64 69.30 22.53
CA GLY A 331 73.45 70.12 22.39
C GLY A 331 72.78 70.23 21.02
N THR A 332 71.55 69.70 20.99
CA THR A 332 70.31 70.30 20.47
C THR A 332 70.06 70.39 18.95
N ASP A 333 68.98 69.71 18.55
CA ASP A 333 68.15 69.89 17.36
C ASP A 333 68.22 71.27 16.70
N GLY A 334 68.36 71.29 15.36
CA GLY A 334 68.33 72.52 14.58
C GLY A 334 68.49 72.31 13.07
N LEU A 335 67.43 71.78 12.45
CA LEU A 335 66.96 71.97 11.07
C LEU A 335 67.78 72.87 10.12
N GLY A 336 68.06 72.41 8.89
CA GLY A 336 68.32 73.32 7.75
C GLY A 336 68.94 72.68 6.50
N GLU A 337 68.30 72.93 5.35
CA GLU A 337 68.65 72.62 3.94
C GLU A 337 68.36 71.18 3.47
N ILE A 338 67.24 70.81 2.83
CA ILE A 338 66.37 71.38 1.77
C ILE A 338 67.07 71.67 0.42
N ALA A 339 66.82 70.80 -0.58
CA ALA A 339 66.48 71.07 -2.00
C ALA A 339 66.66 69.76 -2.82
N ALA A 340 65.85 69.30 -3.78
CA ALA A 340 64.57 69.66 -4.39
C ALA A 340 64.15 68.46 -5.30
N GLY A 341 62.85 68.23 -5.55
CA GLY A 341 62.37 67.37 -6.65
C GLY A 341 61.07 66.60 -6.39
N LEU A 342 59.92 67.26 -6.58
CA LEU A 342 58.56 66.77 -6.30
C LEU A 342 57.88 66.20 -7.56
N VAL A 343 57.21 65.04 -7.40
CA VAL A 343 55.93 64.56 -7.97
C VAL A 343 55.72 64.46 -9.50
N GLY A 344 55.47 63.22 -9.95
CA GLY A 344 54.60 62.93 -11.08
C GLY A 344 54.80 61.53 -11.68
N GLN A 345 54.05 60.50 -11.22
CA GLN A 345 53.76 59.25 -11.96
C GLN A 345 52.91 58.25 -11.12
N GLY A 346 51.76 58.69 -10.61
CA GLY A 346 50.82 57.84 -9.87
C GLY A 346 49.69 57.21 -10.69
N LEU A 347 49.77 57.19 -12.04
CA LEU A 347 48.61 56.85 -12.91
C LEU A 347 48.78 55.64 -13.83
N THR A 348 49.90 54.90 -13.78
CA THR A 348 50.14 53.75 -14.70
C THR A 348 49.91 52.38 -14.08
N ILE A 349 49.70 52.29 -12.77
CA ILE A 349 49.51 50.99 -12.08
C ILE A 349 48.03 50.59 -12.01
N LEU A 350 47.10 51.56 -12.01
CA LEU A 350 45.66 51.28 -11.89
C LEU A 350 45.01 50.78 -13.21
N ASP A 351 45.56 51.13 -14.37
CA ASP A 351 45.03 50.70 -15.68
C ASP A 351 45.52 49.31 -16.12
N SER A 352 46.51 48.76 -15.40
CA SER A 352 47.10 47.44 -15.64
C SER A 352 46.29 46.31 -15.01
N VAL A 353 45.48 46.60 -13.99
CA VAL A 353 44.64 45.61 -13.28
C VAL A 353 43.24 45.51 -13.90
N ARG A 354 42.76 46.56 -14.57
CA ARG A 354 41.41 46.58 -15.16
C ARG A 354 41.32 45.94 -16.55
N ARG A 355 42.41 45.89 -17.32
CA ARG A 355 42.42 45.30 -18.67
C ARG A 355 42.46 43.77 -18.73
N ASN A 356 42.70 43.07 -17.60
CA ASN A 356 42.91 41.61 -17.60
C ASN A 356 41.72 40.78 -17.10
N LEU A 357 40.52 41.38 -16.94
CA LEU A 357 39.31 40.71 -16.41
C LEU A 357 38.10 40.75 -17.37
N GLY A 358 38.29 40.53 -18.68
CA GLY A 358 37.16 40.38 -19.62
C GLY A 358 37.49 39.60 -20.91
N THR A 359 37.13 38.31 -20.94
CA THR A 359 37.10 37.33 -22.07
C THR A 359 35.93 37.59 -23.05
N PRO A 360 35.72 36.85 -24.19
CA PRO A 360 36.28 35.54 -24.65
C PRO A 360 36.64 35.43 -26.17
N ASP A 361 37.30 34.33 -26.61
CA ASP A 361 36.70 33.19 -27.38
C ASP A 361 37.68 32.39 -28.29
N ALA A 362 37.41 31.06 -28.36
CA ALA A 362 37.65 30.03 -29.39
C ALA A 362 39.06 29.78 -29.99
N SER A 363 39.73 28.66 -29.62
CA SER A 363 39.86 27.37 -30.35
C SER A 363 40.74 27.41 -31.62
N GLY A 364 41.70 26.53 -31.92
CA GLY A 364 42.19 25.25 -31.40
C GLY A 364 43.16 24.68 -32.47
N HIS A 365 43.63 23.44 -32.24
CA HIS A 365 44.23 22.50 -33.21
C HIS A 365 45.76 22.26 -33.21
N THR A 366 46.07 21.01 -32.84
CA THR A 366 47.23 20.10 -32.97
C THR A 366 47.82 20.02 -34.39
N PRO A 367 49.07 19.53 -34.65
CA PRO A 367 49.39 18.08 -34.52
C PRO A 367 50.87 17.68 -34.27
N ASP A 368 51.06 16.46 -33.79
CA ASP A 368 52.25 15.69 -34.17
C ASP A 368 51.90 14.29 -34.68
N LYS A 369 52.70 13.95 -35.69
CA LYS A 369 52.81 12.85 -36.65
C LYS A 369 52.95 11.47 -35.97
N ASN A 370 52.78 10.32 -36.61
CA ASN A 370 52.36 9.87 -37.94
C ASN A 370 52.53 8.33 -37.91
N ARG A 371 51.92 7.63 -38.89
CA ARG A 371 52.31 6.33 -39.45
C ARG A 371 51.40 5.12 -39.16
N ALA A 372 50.37 5.00 -40.02
CA ALA A 372 49.92 3.76 -40.64
C ALA A 372 50.96 3.32 -41.72
N PRO A 373 50.86 2.18 -42.45
CA PRO A 373 49.67 1.43 -42.92
C PRO A 373 49.77 -0.08 -42.60
N GLY A 374 48.87 -1.00 -42.91
CA GLY A 374 47.65 -1.05 -43.69
C GLY A 374 47.33 -2.53 -43.95
N ASN A 375 46.08 -2.90 -43.72
CA ASN A 375 45.25 -3.86 -44.46
C ASN A 375 45.79 -5.26 -44.87
N SER A 376 45.10 -6.33 -44.44
CA SER A 376 44.10 -7.05 -45.27
C SER A 376 43.92 -8.54 -44.91
N VAL A 377 42.65 -9.01 -44.98
CA VAL A 377 42.15 -10.39 -45.21
C VAL A 377 42.45 -11.43 -44.10
N GLY A 378 41.56 -12.32 -43.63
CA GLY A 378 40.21 -12.79 -43.96
C GLY A 378 39.94 -14.10 -43.18
N ASN A 379 38.81 -14.76 -43.45
CA ASN A 379 38.30 -16.03 -42.88
C ASN A 379 37.73 -15.97 -41.45
N GLY A 380 36.54 -16.49 -41.12
CA GLY A 380 35.53 -17.26 -41.85
C GLY A 380 34.64 -18.00 -40.84
N THR A 381 33.32 -18.05 -41.12
CA THR A 381 32.31 -19.08 -40.73
C THR A 381 32.03 -19.34 -39.22
N GLY A 382 30.81 -19.43 -38.69
CA GLY A 382 29.45 -19.53 -39.22
C GLY A 382 28.67 -20.69 -38.55
N HIS A 383 27.56 -20.40 -37.83
CA HIS A 383 26.34 -21.23 -37.57
C HIS A 383 25.56 -20.56 -36.40
N SER A 384 24.35 -19.97 -36.50
CA SER A 384 23.01 -20.50 -36.90
C SER A 384 22.67 -21.80 -36.15
N GLY A 385 21.59 -21.98 -35.39
CA GLY A 385 20.21 -21.51 -35.49
C GLY A 385 19.30 -22.70 -35.80
N ARG A 386 18.40 -23.11 -34.87
CA ARG A 386 17.14 -23.91 -35.02
C ARG A 386 16.61 -24.23 -33.60
N VAL A 387 15.38 -23.92 -33.16
CA VAL A 387 13.99 -24.20 -33.62
C VAL A 387 13.64 -25.70 -33.57
N GLU A 388 12.65 -26.08 -32.75
CA GLU A 388 11.32 -26.69 -33.08
C GLU A 388 10.68 -27.32 -31.82
N ILE A 389 9.48 -26.87 -31.38
CA ILE A 389 8.10 -27.37 -31.65
C ILE A 389 7.73 -28.66 -30.91
N GLU A 390 6.70 -28.60 -30.06
CA GLU A 390 5.48 -29.44 -30.12
C GLU A 390 4.27 -28.65 -29.60
#